data_AF-D6YX03-F1
#
_entry.id   AF-D6YX03-F1
#
_cell.length_a   1.000
_cell.length_b   1.000
_cell.length_c   1.000
_cell.angle_alpha   90.00
_cell.angle_beta   90.00
_cell.angle_gamma   90.00
#
_symmetry.space_group_name_H-M   'P 1'
#
loop_
_entity.id
_entity.type
_entity.pdbx_description
1 polymer ?
#
loop_
_entity_poly.entity_id
_entity_poly.type
_entity_poly.pdbx_seq_one_letter_code
_entity_poly.pdbx_strand_id
1 'polypeptide(L)'
;MSFILSNIQAFSQALKNVPVICTFEGYWSSISPAVQQAQAMIGVDKHRLIKIAKVFAQCLDDLEKVPTSSGKTQEDLLACVDAAETIQLALEKTKSKRAVRWSRQLKSRVVAFQTRNQLSEKMAPGKELVDKVNALASEWKKNSHVREREGLDTLDIARLKKIEDNGAFIEQLTVDTDLRNRFFNWVLRDRIDPEPFIEFPATCQRLTQARLAHRIGFYGGGDLKVKDVEMPEGEMRRDLTLPMGEKEVSLLDDRLVVHLEKEYELTVGQVFEMFVNRQWEIGNIEYFKDGISNWNPKHLGPYDPNTKKYEQIDFAKESWWEHLPVVEELPVEEASRRYGLPLDGNQWAMVVRAAREQEDDTPIGVHGWLQVAIPINGKYRIFDFGKYSQEFPKTWYEYIDMTVNTVPAAIVYPDEAAFSMDRQHIWHAVMATAEEGQKLLSSIQGDVERAEDRNLAFQFLADNCVKWAWTKANEAAGDVKMPPEVVQMNFTDLRPTGVLGRFFNTIRLLPSKLQRVVLTIFVTLLGAWKGMRIKHLDGTAERVSLLSGVPWKEGGKLFCPIQLFHFKNK
;
A
#
# COMPACT_ATOMS: atom_id res chain seq x y z
N MET A 1 -3.61 -27.54 12.80
CA MET A 1 -2.68 -27.15 13.88
C MET A 1 -1.39 -27.95 13.70
N SER A 2 -0.20 -27.36 13.87
CA SER A 2 1.08 -28.06 13.61
C SER A 2 1.37 -29.15 14.64
N PHE A 3 2.16 -30.16 14.26
CA PHE A 3 2.53 -31.28 15.15
C PHE A 3 3.33 -30.81 16.38
N ILE A 4 4.17 -29.78 16.23
CA ILE A 4 4.85 -29.11 17.36
C ILE A 4 3.83 -28.59 18.37
N LEU A 5 2.81 -27.85 17.93
CA LEU A 5 1.84 -27.24 18.85
C LEU A 5 0.98 -28.27 19.57
N SER A 6 0.66 -29.39 18.92
CA SER A 6 -0.04 -30.53 19.55
C SER A 6 0.82 -31.29 20.56
N ASN A 7 2.15 -31.09 20.57
CA ASN A 7 3.09 -31.80 21.46
C ASN A 7 4.04 -30.79 22.14
N ILE A 8 3.56 -29.60 22.47
CA ILE A 8 4.43 -28.46 22.83
C ILE A 8 5.27 -28.74 24.08
N GLN A 9 4.70 -29.41 25.08
CA GLN A 9 5.42 -29.76 26.31
C GLN A 9 6.60 -30.71 26.03
N ALA A 10 6.36 -31.76 25.24
CA ALA A 10 7.40 -32.71 24.84
C ALA A 10 8.48 -32.04 23.96
N PHE A 11 8.07 -31.17 23.06
CA PHE A 11 8.99 -30.40 22.22
C PHE A 11 9.87 -29.45 23.06
N SER A 12 9.25 -28.70 23.99
CA SER A 12 9.96 -27.78 24.90
C SER A 12 10.98 -28.52 25.77
N GLN A 13 10.59 -29.67 26.35
CA GLN A 13 11.50 -30.54 27.09
C GLN A 13 12.62 -31.10 26.21
N ALA A 14 12.30 -31.53 24.99
CA ALA A 14 13.30 -32.05 24.07
C ALA A 14 14.36 -30.99 23.72
N LEU A 15 13.96 -29.73 23.47
CA LEU A 15 14.90 -28.64 23.18
C LEU A 15 15.94 -28.40 24.29
N LYS A 16 15.57 -28.66 25.56
CA LYS A 16 16.46 -28.49 26.72
C LYS A 16 17.42 -29.68 26.90
N ASN A 17 16.95 -30.89 26.57
CA ASN A 17 17.63 -32.13 26.94
C ASN A 17 18.36 -32.81 25.79
N VAL A 18 17.90 -32.66 24.54
CA VAL A 18 18.43 -33.35 23.38
C VAL A 18 18.48 -32.46 22.14
N PRO A 19 19.34 -32.75 21.15
CA PRO A 19 19.36 -31.98 19.92
C PRO A 19 18.13 -32.34 19.06
N VAL A 20 17.40 -31.33 18.60
CA VAL A 20 16.17 -31.49 17.83
C VAL A 20 16.36 -31.10 16.37
N ILE A 21 15.63 -31.72 15.44
CA ILE A 21 15.47 -31.24 14.06
C ILE A 21 13.99 -31.01 13.76
N CYS A 22 13.68 -30.05 12.88
CA CYS A 22 12.32 -29.78 12.43
C CYS A 22 12.20 -29.89 10.90
N THR A 23 11.04 -30.34 10.42
CA THR A 23 10.62 -30.22 9.02
C THR A 23 9.86 -28.90 8.81
N PHE A 24 9.63 -28.52 7.54
CA PHE A 24 8.90 -27.27 7.26
C PHE A 24 7.40 -27.38 7.55
N GLU A 25 6.88 -28.60 7.55
CA GLU A 25 5.49 -28.95 7.88
C GLU A 25 5.24 -28.96 9.40
N GLY A 26 6.26 -28.65 10.22
CA GLY A 26 6.13 -28.56 11.67
C GLY A 26 6.23 -29.90 12.40
N TYR A 27 6.81 -30.94 11.78
CA TYR A 27 7.22 -32.16 12.49
C TYR A 27 8.60 -31.98 13.12
N TRP A 28 8.84 -32.68 14.22
CA TRP A 28 10.13 -32.65 14.91
C TRP A 28 10.56 -34.03 15.39
N SER A 29 11.87 -34.22 15.54
CA SER A 29 12.45 -35.43 16.15
C SER A 29 13.78 -35.11 16.83
N SER A 30 14.16 -35.92 17.82
CA SER A 30 15.48 -35.88 18.44
C SER A 30 16.51 -36.57 17.54
N ILE A 31 17.73 -36.02 17.48
CA ILE A 31 18.88 -36.67 16.83
C ILE A 31 19.88 -37.13 17.89
N SER A 32 20.65 -38.18 17.57
CA SER A 32 21.66 -38.68 18.48
C SER A 32 22.80 -37.65 18.67
N PRO A 33 23.48 -37.63 19.83
CA PRO A 33 24.62 -36.74 20.08
C PRO A 33 25.73 -36.88 19.01
N ALA A 34 25.95 -38.08 18.48
CA ALA A 34 26.93 -38.33 17.42
C ALA A 34 26.58 -37.59 16.12
N VAL A 35 25.30 -37.57 15.72
CA VAL A 35 24.84 -36.84 14.54
C VAL A 35 24.95 -35.32 14.76
N GLN A 36 24.65 -34.83 15.96
CA GLN A 36 24.82 -33.41 16.29
C GLN A 36 26.30 -33.00 16.21
N GLN A 37 27.20 -33.81 16.80
CA GLN A 37 28.62 -33.50 16.81
C GLN A 37 29.19 -33.47 15.39
N ALA A 38 28.77 -34.41 14.53
CA ALA A 38 29.10 -34.38 13.11
C ALA A 38 28.59 -33.10 12.42
N GLN A 39 27.33 -32.70 12.66
CA GLN A 39 26.73 -31.48 12.10
C GLN A 39 27.41 -30.19 12.59
N ALA A 40 27.86 -30.15 13.84
CA ALA A 40 28.59 -29.02 14.41
C ALA A 40 29.95 -28.85 13.73
N MET A 41 30.69 -29.95 13.50
CA MET A 41 31.99 -29.93 12.82
C MET A 41 31.92 -29.39 11.39
N ILE A 42 30.81 -29.63 10.68
CA ILE A 42 30.60 -29.16 9.30
C ILE A 42 29.79 -27.85 9.21
N GLY A 43 29.51 -27.18 10.34
CA GLY A 43 28.77 -25.90 10.37
C GLY A 43 27.27 -25.98 10.02
N VAL A 44 26.69 -27.18 10.03
CA VAL A 44 25.26 -27.45 9.75
C VAL A 44 24.39 -27.14 10.97
N ASP A 45 24.94 -27.16 12.18
CA ASP A 45 24.18 -26.91 13.42
C ASP A 45 23.52 -25.53 13.46
N LYS A 46 24.20 -24.51 12.93
CA LYS A 46 23.62 -23.16 12.75
C LYS A 46 22.39 -23.16 11.82
N HIS A 47 22.46 -23.90 10.71
CA HIS A 47 21.35 -24.00 9.77
C HIS A 47 20.16 -24.72 10.40
N ARG A 48 20.42 -25.75 11.20
CA ARG A 48 19.42 -26.46 12.01
C ARG A 48 18.71 -25.50 12.97
N LEU A 49 19.45 -24.73 13.79
CA LEU A 49 18.86 -23.78 14.74
C LEU A 49 18.03 -22.69 14.06
N ILE A 50 18.51 -22.14 12.95
CA ILE A 50 17.73 -21.17 12.16
C ILE A 50 16.45 -21.81 11.60
N LYS A 51 16.50 -23.08 11.17
CA LYS A 51 15.32 -23.80 10.68
C LYS A 51 14.31 -24.02 11.80
N ILE A 52 14.74 -24.45 12.98
CA ILE A 52 13.87 -24.59 14.16
C ILE A 52 13.19 -23.26 14.47
N ALA A 53 13.95 -22.17 14.53
CA ALA A 53 13.40 -20.85 14.83
C ALA A 53 12.36 -20.38 13.80
N LYS A 54 12.60 -20.64 12.50
CA LYS A 54 11.63 -20.36 11.43
C LYS A 54 10.32 -21.11 11.62
N VAL A 55 10.42 -22.43 11.84
CA VAL A 55 9.25 -23.30 11.99
C VAL A 55 8.47 -22.93 13.26
N PHE A 56 9.17 -22.64 14.35
CA PHE A 56 8.54 -22.26 15.60
C PHE A 56 7.91 -20.85 15.53
N ALA A 57 8.56 -19.90 14.84
CA ALA A 57 7.98 -18.59 14.54
C ALA A 57 6.67 -18.73 13.76
N GLN A 58 6.61 -19.62 12.75
CA GLN A 58 5.36 -19.91 12.04
C GLN A 58 4.30 -20.51 12.96
N CYS A 59 4.68 -21.36 13.92
CA CYS A 59 3.74 -21.90 14.90
C CYS A 59 3.14 -20.79 15.79
N LEU A 60 3.93 -19.78 16.19
CA LEU A 60 3.43 -18.63 16.93
C LEU A 60 2.50 -17.74 16.07
N ASP A 61 2.85 -17.57 14.79
CA ASP A 61 2.00 -16.85 13.82
C ASP A 61 0.66 -17.58 13.62
N ASP A 62 0.67 -18.91 13.51
CA ASP A 62 -0.55 -19.73 13.41
C ASP A 62 -1.41 -19.66 14.68
N LEU A 63 -0.80 -19.46 15.85
CA LEU A 63 -1.53 -19.27 17.10
C LEU A 63 -2.27 -17.94 17.18
N GLU A 64 -1.98 -16.95 16.32
CA GLU A 64 -2.85 -15.77 16.17
C GLU A 64 -4.28 -16.17 15.79
N LYS A 65 -4.44 -17.24 15.02
CA LYS A 65 -5.73 -17.71 14.48
C LYS A 65 -6.52 -18.59 15.45
N VAL A 66 -5.92 -18.94 16.59
CA VAL A 66 -6.44 -19.92 17.53
C VAL A 66 -6.95 -19.21 18.78
N PRO A 67 -8.14 -19.54 19.31
CA PRO A 67 -8.65 -18.93 20.53
C PRO A 67 -7.67 -19.06 21.69
N THR A 68 -7.55 -18.01 22.50
CA THR A 68 -6.70 -17.92 23.70
C THR A 68 -6.97 -19.02 24.73
N SER A 69 -8.16 -19.62 24.71
CA SER A 69 -8.63 -20.67 25.63
C SER A 69 -8.81 -22.07 25.00
N SER A 70 -8.55 -22.24 23.70
CA SER A 70 -8.95 -23.43 22.91
C SER A 70 -8.27 -24.75 23.32
N GLY A 71 -8.67 -25.30 24.46
CA GLY A 71 -8.17 -26.55 25.02
C GLY A 71 -6.69 -26.55 25.41
N LYS A 72 -5.98 -25.42 25.28
CA LYS A 72 -4.59 -25.29 25.73
C LYS A 72 -4.57 -24.97 27.21
N THR A 73 -3.87 -25.81 27.97
CA THR A 73 -3.64 -25.55 29.38
C THR A 73 -2.72 -24.35 29.54
N GLN A 74 -2.77 -23.65 30.68
CA GLN A 74 -1.78 -22.63 31.02
C GLN A 74 -0.33 -23.19 30.91
N GLU A 75 -0.15 -24.47 31.21
CA GLU A 75 1.12 -25.19 31.04
C GLU A 75 1.57 -25.24 29.57
N ASP A 76 0.65 -25.46 28.63
CA ASP A 76 0.96 -25.46 27.19
C ASP A 76 1.39 -24.07 26.68
N LEU A 77 0.74 -23.02 27.19
CA LEU A 77 1.09 -21.64 26.86
C LEU A 77 2.47 -21.28 27.41
N LEU A 78 2.78 -21.66 28.65
CA LEU A 78 4.11 -21.50 29.23
C LEU A 78 5.17 -22.33 28.50
N ALA A 79 4.83 -23.56 28.09
CA ALA A 79 5.73 -24.40 27.29
C ALA A 79 6.09 -23.76 25.93
N CYS A 80 5.16 -23.01 25.31
CA CYS A 80 5.46 -22.20 24.12
C CYS A 80 6.52 -21.13 24.40
N VAL A 81 6.39 -20.40 25.51
CA VAL A 81 7.35 -19.35 25.93
C VAL A 81 8.72 -19.98 26.19
N ASP A 82 8.77 -21.03 27.01
CA ASP A 82 9.98 -21.78 27.34
C ASP A 82 10.73 -22.29 26.09
N ALA A 83 9.99 -22.87 25.14
CA ALA A 83 10.56 -23.36 23.89
C ALA A 83 11.19 -22.21 23.10
N ALA A 84 10.50 -21.07 23.01
CA ALA A 84 11.00 -19.90 22.29
C ALA A 84 12.26 -19.32 22.93
N GLU A 85 12.29 -19.18 24.25
CA GLU A 85 13.46 -18.69 25.00
C GLU A 85 14.65 -19.63 24.83
N THR A 86 14.43 -20.94 24.89
CA THR A 86 15.47 -21.95 24.67
C THR A 86 16.07 -21.83 23.27
N ILE A 87 15.22 -21.62 22.25
CA ILE A 87 15.67 -21.40 20.86
C ILE A 87 16.44 -20.07 20.73
N GLN A 88 15.97 -18.99 21.35
CA GLN A 88 16.63 -17.67 21.31
C GLN A 88 18.04 -17.74 21.92
N LEU A 89 18.17 -18.30 23.12
CA LEU A 89 19.45 -18.49 23.79
C LEU A 89 20.43 -19.33 22.95
N ALA A 90 19.93 -20.36 22.26
CA ALA A 90 20.74 -21.17 21.36
C ALA A 90 21.21 -20.37 20.14
N LEU A 91 20.33 -19.55 19.54
CA LEU A 91 20.68 -18.70 18.39
C LEU A 91 21.72 -17.64 18.73
N GLU A 92 21.59 -16.99 19.89
CA GLU A 92 22.51 -15.92 20.32
C GLU A 92 23.94 -16.42 20.51
N LYS A 93 24.10 -17.66 21.02
CA LYS A 93 25.41 -18.32 21.16
C LYS A 93 26.12 -18.53 19.82
N THR A 94 25.39 -18.64 18.70
CA THR A 94 26.01 -18.83 17.38
C THR A 94 26.71 -17.59 16.82
N LYS A 95 26.47 -16.39 17.39
CA LYS A 95 27.06 -15.09 17.00
C LYS A 95 26.91 -14.71 15.51
N SER A 96 26.04 -15.39 14.76
CA SER A 96 25.83 -15.07 13.35
C SER A 96 24.77 -13.98 13.16
N LYS A 97 25.03 -12.99 12.30
CA LYS A 97 24.04 -11.97 11.90
C LYS A 97 22.65 -12.56 11.56
N ARG A 98 22.61 -13.67 10.82
CA ARG A 98 21.35 -14.34 10.44
C ARG A 98 20.65 -14.98 11.65
N ALA A 99 21.40 -15.59 12.56
CA ALA A 99 20.84 -16.20 13.76
C ALA A 99 20.34 -15.14 14.75
N VAL A 100 21.10 -14.05 14.94
CA VAL A 100 20.69 -12.88 15.74
C VAL A 100 19.39 -12.28 15.20
N ARG A 101 19.26 -12.13 13.87
CA ARG A 101 18.01 -11.68 13.24
C ARG A 101 16.83 -12.60 13.58
N TRP A 102 17.01 -13.92 13.50
CA TRP A 102 15.96 -14.87 13.87
C TRP A 102 15.66 -14.88 15.37
N SER A 103 16.66 -14.66 16.24
CA SER A 103 16.43 -14.52 17.68
C SER A 103 15.51 -13.34 17.96
N ARG A 104 15.81 -12.17 17.38
CA ARG A 104 14.99 -10.95 17.51
C ARG A 104 13.57 -11.13 16.96
N GLN A 105 13.43 -11.73 15.78
CA GLN A 105 12.11 -12.01 15.19
C GLN A 105 11.27 -12.96 16.04
N LEU A 106 11.92 -13.93 16.70
CA LEU A 106 11.26 -14.83 17.63
C LEU A 106 10.89 -14.12 18.94
N LYS A 107 11.78 -13.29 19.50
CA LYS A 107 11.51 -12.47 20.70
C LYS A 107 10.28 -11.56 20.51
N SER A 108 10.15 -10.95 19.33
CA SER A 108 8.98 -10.12 18.98
C SER A 108 7.67 -10.92 18.96
N ARG A 109 7.67 -12.13 18.39
CA ARG A 109 6.49 -13.00 18.38
C ARG A 109 6.12 -13.54 19.76
N VAL A 110 7.12 -13.80 20.60
CA VAL A 110 6.89 -14.21 21.99
C VAL A 110 6.23 -13.09 22.78
N VAL A 111 6.70 -11.86 22.66
CA VAL A 111 6.05 -10.71 23.34
C VAL A 111 4.63 -10.50 22.85
N ALA A 112 4.37 -10.63 21.55
CA ALA A 112 3.01 -10.60 21.00
C ALA A 112 2.13 -11.70 21.60
N PHE A 113 2.65 -12.94 21.64
CA PHE A 113 1.96 -14.09 22.21
C PHE A 113 1.68 -13.91 23.71
N GLN A 114 2.66 -13.46 24.49
CA GLN A 114 2.49 -13.19 25.92
C GLN A 114 1.47 -12.08 26.19
N THR A 115 1.51 -11.00 25.38
CA THR A 115 0.57 -9.87 25.49
C THR A 115 -0.86 -10.35 25.24
N ARG A 116 -1.09 -11.05 24.11
CA ARG A 116 -2.42 -11.55 23.72
C ARG A 116 -3.02 -12.52 24.74
N ASN A 117 -2.18 -13.38 25.31
CA ASN A 117 -2.60 -14.40 26.29
C ASN A 117 -2.50 -13.92 27.75
N GLN A 118 -2.17 -12.63 27.98
CA GLN A 118 -2.02 -12.04 29.31
C GLN A 118 -1.06 -12.83 30.24
N LEU A 119 -0.01 -13.43 29.66
CA LEU A 119 0.97 -14.26 30.38
C LEU A 119 2.07 -13.43 31.05
N SER A 120 2.17 -12.15 30.70
CA SER A 120 3.11 -11.20 31.30
C SER A 120 2.32 -10.12 32.04
N GLU A 121 2.75 -9.75 33.24
CA GLU A 121 2.24 -8.55 33.89
C GLU A 121 2.53 -7.34 32.99
N LYS A 122 1.53 -6.47 32.83
CA LYS A 122 1.72 -5.16 32.19
C LYS A 122 2.63 -4.32 33.09
N MET A 123 3.92 -4.41 32.84
CA MET A 123 4.91 -3.58 33.50
C MET A 123 5.12 -2.32 32.67
N ALA A 124 4.75 -1.17 33.25
CA ALA A 124 5.16 0.11 32.70
C ALA A 124 6.70 0.15 32.64
N PRO A 125 7.31 0.40 31.47
CA PRO A 125 8.74 0.58 31.37
C PRO A 125 9.14 1.85 32.13
N GLY A 126 10.40 1.90 32.55
CA GLY A 126 10.95 3.14 33.10
C GLY A 126 10.79 4.30 32.11
N LYS A 127 10.49 5.50 32.64
CA LYS A 127 10.31 6.73 31.87
C LYS A 127 11.40 6.96 30.81
N GLU A 128 12.64 6.60 31.13
CA GLU A 128 13.79 6.69 30.22
C GLU A 128 13.60 5.92 28.90
N LEU A 129 13.00 4.72 28.93
CA LEU A 129 12.76 3.92 27.72
C LEU A 129 11.67 4.55 26.85
N VAL A 130 10.62 5.08 27.46
CA VAL A 130 9.55 5.80 26.76
C VAL A 130 10.11 7.05 26.08
N ASP A 131 10.87 7.87 26.82
CA ASP A 131 11.52 9.07 26.30
C ASP A 131 12.46 8.73 25.13
N LYS A 132 13.19 7.61 25.24
CA LYS A 132 14.06 7.12 24.15
C LYS A 132 13.26 6.71 22.90
N VAL A 133 12.14 6.01 23.03
CA VAL A 133 11.29 5.64 21.88
C VAL A 133 10.70 6.90 21.24
N ASN A 134 10.25 7.88 22.02
CA ASN A 134 9.73 9.15 21.51
C ASN A 134 10.79 9.96 20.75
N ALA A 135 12.04 9.97 21.25
CA ALA A 135 13.17 10.59 20.56
C ALA A 135 13.45 9.89 19.22
N LEU A 136 13.46 8.54 19.21
CA LEU A 136 13.65 7.74 17.99
C LEU A 136 12.50 7.94 16.99
N ALA A 137 11.26 8.05 17.46
CA ALA A 137 10.10 8.34 16.61
C ALA A 137 10.20 9.74 15.97
N SER A 138 10.62 10.73 16.76
CA SER A 138 10.84 12.09 16.28
C SER A 138 11.95 12.15 15.23
N GLU A 139 13.07 11.47 15.47
CA GLU A 139 14.17 11.35 14.50
C GLU A 139 13.70 10.63 13.22
N TRP A 140 12.97 9.52 13.37
CA TRP A 140 12.43 8.77 12.25
C TRP A 140 11.50 9.63 11.38
N LYS A 141 10.59 10.40 11.99
CA LYS A 141 9.66 11.27 11.27
C LYS A 141 10.39 12.38 10.50
N LYS A 142 11.43 12.97 11.09
CA LYS A 142 12.28 13.99 10.43
C LYS A 142 13.05 13.43 9.23
N ASN A 143 13.49 12.17 9.32
CA ASN A 143 14.26 11.50 8.29
C ASN A 143 13.39 10.71 7.28
N SER A 144 12.08 10.60 7.53
CA SER A 144 11.15 9.94 6.62
C SER A 144 11.14 10.65 5.28
N HIS A 145 11.17 9.88 4.19
CA HIS A 145 10.98 10.44 2.86
C HIS A 145 9.53 10.95 2.71
N VAL A 146 8.53 10.34 3.34
CA VAL A 146 7.15 10.88 3.31
C VAL A 146 7.03 12.06 4.28
N ARG A 147 7.40 13.26 3.83
CA ARG A 147 7.36 14.51 4.61
C ARG A 147 6.04 15.25 4.40
N GLU A 148 4.96 14.78 5.00
CA GLU A 148 3.73 15.59 5.08
C GLU A 148 3.78 16.63 6.21
N ARG A 149 4.50 16.32 7.30
CA ARG A 149 4.61 17.16 8.51
C ARG A 149 5.97 17.03 9.17
N GLU A 150 6.51 18.13 9.66
CA GLU A 150 7.75 18.14 10.43
C GLU A 150 7.48 17.77 11.88
N GLY A 151 7.81 16.53 12.27
CA GLY A 151 7.71 16.06 13.65
C GLY A 151 6.42 15.32 14.01
N LEU A 152 6.29 14.98 15.30
CA LEU A 152 5.15 14.23 15.85
C LEU A 152 4.01 15.19 16.17
N ASP A 153 2.83 14.93 15.64
CA ASP A 153 1.62 15.66 16.01
C ASP A 153 0.92 15.06 17.25
N THR A 154 -0.19 15.67 17.68
CA THR A 154 -0.95 15.22 18.85
C THR A 154 -1.46 13.79 18.71
N LEU A 155 -1.81 13.35 17.50
CA LEU A 155 -2.28 11.98 17.26
C LEU A 155 -1.12 10.98 17.29
N ASP A 156 0.03 11.35 16.72
CA ASP A 156 1.26 10.55 16.80
C ASP A 156 1.65 10.30 18.28
N ILE A 157 1.67 11.37 19.10
CA ILE A 157 1.98 11.28 20.53
C ILE A 157 0.94 10.42 21.26
N ALA A 158 -0.35 10.62 20.99
CA ALA A 158 -1.41 9.83 21.60
C ALA A 158 -1.29 8.34 21.28
N ARG A 159 -0.90 7.98 20.05
CA ARG A 159 -0.66 6.57 19.67
C ARG A 159 0.58 5.99 20.32
N LEU A 160 1.69 6.74 20.39
CA LEU A 160 2.89 6.29 21.11
C LEU A 160 2.63 6.10 22.61
N LYS A 161 1.75 6.90 23.20
CA LYS A 161 1.35 6.73 24.61
C LYS A 161 0.66 5.38 24.87
N LYS A 162 -0.09 4.84 23.89
CA LYS A 162 -0.80 3.55 24.06
C LYS A 162 0.12 2.35 24.25
N ILE A 163 1.40 2.45 23.89
CA ILE A 163 2.35 1.36 24.08
C ILE A 163 3.09 1.42 25.42
N GLU A 164 2.87 2.47 26.22
CA GLU A 164 3.53 2.66 27.52
C GLU A 164 3.27 1.51 28.49
N ASP A 165 2.16 0.78 28.39
CA ASP A 165 1.91 -0.36 29.30
C ASP A 165 2.57 -1.67 28.83
N ASN A 166 3.30 -1.65 27.70
CA ASN A 166 3.96 -2.82 27.13
C ASN A 166 5.50 -2.68 27.18
N GLY A 167 6.05 -2.76 28.40
CA GLY A 167 7.48 -2.56 28.64
C GLY A 167 8.40 -3.49 27.83
N ALA A 168 8.02 -4.76 27.67
CA ALA A 168 8.78 -5.73 26.88
C ALA A 168 8.83 -5.38 25.38
N PHE A 169 7.73 -4.84 24.84
CA PHE A 169 7.68 -4.37 23.46
C PHE A 169 8.51 -3.08 23.29
N ILE A 170 8.36 -2.11 24.20
CA ILE A 170 9.14 -0.87 24.19
C ILE A 170 10.64 -1.16 24.23
N GLU A 171 11.09 -2.07 25.11
CA GLU A 171 12.50 -2.48 25.18
C GLU A 171 13.00 -2.95 23.80
N GLN A 172 12.22 -3.79 23.12
CA GLN A 172 12.58 -4.30 21.79
C GLN A 172 12.69 -3.19 20.74
N LEU A 173 11.82 -2.19 20.75
CA LEU A 173 11.91 -1.05 19.82
C LEU A 173 13.24 -0.30 19.96
N THR A 174 13.83 -0.26 21.16
CA THR A 174 15.12 0.42 21.37
C THR A 174 16.32 -0.35 20.83
N VAL A 175 16.19 -1.67 20.64
CA VAL A 175 17.31 -2.56 20.23
C VAL A 175 17.18 -3.06 18.80
N ASP A 176 15.95 -3.33 18.34
CA ASP A 176 15.66 -3.85 17.00
C ASP A 176 15.18 -2.75 16.05
N THR A 177 16.11 -2.22 15.24
CA THR A 177 15.83 -1.20 14.23
C THR A 177 14.82 -1.68 13.17
N ASP A 178 14.81 -2.97 12.79
CA ASP A 178 13.89 -3.48 11.77
C ASP A 178 12.46 -3.53 12.32
N LEU A 179 12.29 -3.98 13.57
CA LEU A 179 11.00 -3.93 14.26
C LEU A 179 10.53 -2.49 14.44
N ARG A 180 11.42 -1.60 14.91
CA ARG A 180 11.12 -0.19 15.12
C ARG A 180 10.65 0.50 13.85
N ASN A 181 11.33 0.30 12.74
CA ASN A 181 10.94 0.91 11.46
C ASN A 181 9.58 0.39 10.97
N ARG A 182 9.29 -0.91 11.12
CA ARG A 182 7.96 -1.47 10.77
C ARG A 182 6.87 -0.88 11.66
N PHE A 183 7.13 -0.76 12.96
CA PHE A 183 6.20 -0.17 13.92
C PHE A 183 5.94 1.32 13.63
N PHE A 184 6.97 2.11 13.34
CA PHE A 184 6.79 3.52 12.99
C PHE A 184 6.08 3.71 11.66
N ASN A 185 6.34 2.86 10.66
CA ASN A 185 5.53 2.85 9.45
C ASN A 185 4.04 2.59 9.76
N TRP A 186 3.74 1.61 10.61
CA TRP A 186 2.37 1.26 10.99
C TRP A 186 1.66 2.39 11.76
N VAL A 187 2.31 2.93 12.80
CA VAL A 187 1.67 3.85 13.74
C VAL A 187 1.74 5.31 13.29
N LEU A 188 2.87 5.74 12.72
CA LEU A 188 3.15 7.16 12.44
C LEU A 188 2.90 7.56 10.98
N ARG A 189 3.15 6.64 10.03
CA ARG A 189 2.88 6.88 8.61
C ARG A 189 1.48 6.42 8.24
N ASP A 190 1.16 5.18 8.57
CA ASP A 190 -0.13 4.56 8.25
C ASP A 190 -1.17 4.89 9.32
N ARG A 191 -0.83 5.60 10.40
CA ARG A 191 -1.81 6.12 11.39
C ARG A 191 -2.71 5.04 12.00
N ILE A 192 -2.26 3.78 12.03
CA ILE A 192 -3.02 2.67 12.60
C ILE A 192 -2.72 2.54 14.09
N ASP A 193 -3.69 2.04 14.86
CA ASP A 193 -3.50 1.76 16.27
C ASP A 193 -2.32 0.79 16.51
N PRO A 194 -1.49 1.00 17.54
CA PRO A 194 -0.40 0.08 17.87
C PRO A 194 -0.85 -1.29 18.36
N GLU A 195 -2.04 -1.42 18.97
CA GLU A 195 -2.51 -2.68 19.59
C GLU A 195 -2.55 -3.86 18.59
N PRO A 196 -3.16 -3.73 17.38
CA PRO A 196 -3.05 -4.76 16.34
C PRO A 196 -1.61 -5.21 16.04
N PHE A 197 -0.66 -4.26 15.95
CA PHE A 197 0.72 -4.57 15.60
C PHE A 197 1.44 -5.36 16.70
N ILE A 198 1.09 -5.08 17.95
CA ILE A 198 1.66 -5.74 19.13
C ILE A 198 1.08 -7.14 19.28
N GLU A 199 -0.24 -7.32 19.15
CA GLU A 199 -0.91 -8.60 19.44
C GLU A 199 -1.00 -9.56 18.25
N PHE A 200 -1.00 -9.04 17.02
CA PHE A 200 -1.19 -9.79 15.76
C PHE A 200 -0.14 -9.44 14.68
N PRO A 201 1.17 -9.53 14.98
CA PRO A 201 2.21 -9.11 14.06
C PRO A 201 2.21 -9.83 12.71
N ALA A 202 1.79 -11.10 12.64
CA ALA A 202 1.70 -11.84 11.38
C ALA A 202 0.54 -11.34 10.52
N THR A 203 -0.62 -11.10 11.14
CA THR A 203 -1.79 -10.53 10.44
C THR A 203 -1.52 -9.10 9.98
N CYS A 204 -0.85 -8.27 10.78
CA CYS A 204 -0.39 -6.93 10.38
C CYS A 204 0.60 -6.99 9.21
N GLN A 205 1.54 -7.93 9.21
CA GLN A 205 2.44 -8.13 8.07
C GLN A 205 1.64 -8.45 6.80
N ARG A 206 0.59 -9.28 6.91
CA ARG A 206 -0.30 -9.62 5.81
C ARG A 206 -1.06 -8.40 5.28
N LEU A 207 -1.57 -7.54 6.18
CA LEU A 207 -2.23 -6.28 5.83
C LEU A 207 -1.28 -5.31 5.11
N THR A 208 -0.02 -5.22 5.54
CA THR A 208 1.00 -4.42 4.84
C THR A 208 1.32 -5.00 3.46
N GLN A 209 1.47 -6.31 3.33
CA GLN A 209 1.74 -6.98 2.04
C GLN A 209 0.59 -6.79 1.04
N ALA A 210 -0.65 -6.81 1.53
CA ALA A 210 -1.85 -6.52 0.76
C ALA A 210 -2.06 -5.00 0.51
N ARG A 211 -1.17 -4.12 1.01
CA ARG A 211 -1.35 -2.65 0.93
C ARG A 211 -2.69 -2.15 1.54
N LEU A 212 -3.31 -2.96 2.38
CA LEU A 212 -4.53 -2.61 3.11
C LEU A 212 -4.22 -1.67 4.27
N ALA A 213 -3.04 -1.79 4.88
CA ALA A 213 -2.60 -0.89 5.95
C ALA A 213 -2.66 0.58 5.51
N HIS A 214 -2.27 0.90 4.27
CA HIS A 214 -2.31 2.27 3.77
C HIS A 214 -3.73 2.80 3.62
N ARG A 215 -4.66 1.97 3.14
CA ARG A 215 -6.09 2.30 3.01
C ARG A 215 -6.75 2.51 4.36
N ILE A 216 -6.58 1.56 5.27
CA ILE A 216 -7.04 1.66 6.66
C ILE A 216 -6.51 2.97 7.28
N GLY A 217 -5.23 3.26 7.04
CA GLY A 217 -4.57 4.46 7.50
C GLY A 217 -5.05 5.77 6.90
N PHE A 218 -5.40 5.76 5.62
CA PHE A 218 -6.01 6.89 4.92
C PHE A 218 -7.29 7.36 5.64
N TYR A 219 -8.11 6.41 6.11
CA TYR A 219 -9.31 6.67 6.91
C TYR A 219 -9.04 6.83 8.42
N GLY A 220 -7.77 7.00 8.83
CA GLY A 220 -7.38 7.29 10.21
C GLY A 220 -7.15 6.07 11.10
N GLY A 221 -7.31 4.85 10.56
CA GLY A 221 -6.93 3.60 11.21
C GLY A 221 -7.92 3.01 12.22
N GLY A 222 -9.04 3.71 12.48
CA GLY A 222 -10.00 3.31 13.53
C GLY A 222 -10.86 2.09 13.21
N ASP A 223 -10.92 1.69 11.93
CA ASP A 223 -11.73 0.55 11.47
C ASP A 223 -11.11 -0.80 11.81
N LEU A 224 -9.78 -0.85 11.98
CA LEU A 224 -9.08 -2.06 12.39
C LEU A 224 -9.14 -2.17 13.93
N LYS A 225 -9.97 -3.09 14.41
CA LYS A 225 -10.29 -3.21 15.84
C LYS A 225 -9.78 -4.51 16.41
N VAL A 226 -9.20 -4.45 17.61
CA VAL A 226 -9.00 -5.61 18.47
C VAL A 226 -10.16 -5.68 19.45
N LYS A 227 -10.83 -6.82 19.56
CA LYS A 227 -11.96 -7.02 20.48
C LYS A 227 -11.99 -8.42 21.07
N ASP A 228 -12.57 -8.53 22.25
CA ASP A 228 -12.87 -9.81 22.87
C ASP A 228 -14.22 -10.34 22.34
N VAL A 229 -14.23 -11.55 21.80
CA VAL A 229 -15.41 -12.21 21.21
C VAL A 229 -15.68 -13.51 21.97
N GLU A 230 -16.93 -13.69 22.39
CA GLU A 230 -17.38 -14.94 23.00
C GLU A 230 -17.60 -16.02 21.93
N MET A 231 -16.97 -17.16 22.13
CA MET A 231 -17.07 -18.35 21.27
C MET A 231 -18.22 -19.25 21.76
N PRO A 232 -18.74 -20.19 20.92
CA PRO A 232 -19.90 -21.03 21.25
C PRO A 232 -19.80 -21.85 22.56
N GLU A 233 -18.59 -22.06 23.08
CA GLU A 233 -18.31 -22.80 24.32
C GLU A 233 -18.13 -21.88 25.55
N GLY A 234 -18.47 -20.58 25.44
CA GLY A 234 -18.30 -19.57 26.49
C GLY A 234 -16.87 -19.05 26.63
N GLU A 235 -15.99 -19.48 25.73
CA GLU A 235 -14.59 -19.10 25.67
C GLU A 235 -14.40 -17.71 25.06
N MET A 236 -13.55 -16.87 25.65
CA MET A 236 -13.23 -15.54 25.10
C MET A 236 -12.02 -15.61 24.16
N ARG A 237 -12.17 -15.05 22.96
CA ARG A 237 -11.12 -14.91 21.96
C ARG A 237 -10.82 -13.44 21.68
N ARG A 238 -9.55 -13.05 21.79
CA ARG A 238 -9.05 -11.81 21.19
C ARG A 238 -9.09 -11.94 19.67
N ASP A 239 -9.89 -11.11 19.02
CA ASP A 239 -10.12 -11.09 17.59
C ASP A 239 -9.62 -9.78 16.98
N LEU A 240 -9.19 -9.84 15.72
CA LEU A 240 -8.80 -8.68 14.93
C LEU A 240 -9.77 -8.56 13.77
N THR A 241 -10.57 -7.49 13.76
CA THR A 241 -11.67 -7.32 12.80
C THR A 241 -11.52 -6.08 11.93
N LEU A 242 -12.06 -6.17 10.72
CA LEU A 242 -12.16 -5.08 9.76
C LEU A 242 -13.56 -5.08 9.13
N PRO A 243 -14.15 -3.92 8.81
CA PRO A 243 -15.42 -3.86 8.12
C PRO A 243 -15.29 -4.38 6.67
N MET A 244 -16.18 -5.28 6.28
CA MET A 244 -16.36 -5.77 4.92
C MET A 244 -17.86 -5.79 4.61
N GLY A 245 -18.30 -4.91 3.72
CA GLY A 245 -19.72 -4.54 3.60
C GLY A 245 -20.24 -3.96 4.92
N GLU A 246 -21.44 -4.39 5.34
CA GLU A 246 -22.09 -3.88 6.55
C GLU A 246 -21.65 -4.60 7.84
N LYS A 247 -20.68 -5.52 7.77
CA LYS A 247 -20.30 -6.39 8.90
C LYS A 247 -18.86 -6.20 9.29
N GLU A 248 -18.59 -6.27 10.59
CA GLU A 248 -17.24 -6.45 11.11
C GLU A 248 -16.83 -7.93 10.98
N VAL A 249 -15.76 -8.19 10.23
CA VAL A 249 -15.32 -9.54 9.88
C VAL A 249 -13.97 -9.83 10.53
N SER A 250 -13.82 -11.03 11.10
CA SER A 250 -12.53 -11.52 11.62
C SER A 250 -11.52 -11.72 10.50
N LEU A 251 -10.33 -11.14 10.68
CA LEU A 251 -9.19 -11.33 9.77
C LEU A 251 -8.40 -12.62 10.05
N LEU A 252 -8.76 -13.33 11.12
CA LEU A 252 -8.01 -14.47 11.63
C LEU A 252 -8.43 -15.80 10.98
N ASP A 253 -9.60 -15.84 10.34
CA ASP A 253 -10.09 -17.01 9.60
C ASP A 253 -10.14 -16.76 8.09
N ASP A 254 -9.16 -17.34 7.37
CA ASP A 254 -9.04 -17.18 5.93
C ASP A 254 -10.17 -17.86 5.13
N ARG A 255 -10.93 -18.75 5.76
CA ARG A 255 -12.05 -19.49 5.14
C ARG A 255 -13.39 -18.85 5.41
N LEU A 256 -13.46 -17.89 6.32
CA LEU A 256 -14.69 -17.16 6.60
C LEU A 256 -15.18 -16.49 5.32
N VAL A 257 -16.41 -16.82 4.92
CA VAL A 257 -17.07 -16.26 3.75
C VAL A 257 -17.68 -14.92 4.14
N VAL A 258 -17.39 -13.90 3.35
CA VAL A 258 -18.00 -12.58 3.41
C VAL A 258 -18.95 -12.42 2.23
N HIS A 259 -20.08 -11.80 2.49
CA HIS A 259 -21.09 -11.49 1.49
C HIS A 259 -21.07 -9.97 1.29
N LEU A 260 -20.64 -9.54 0.10
CA LEU A 260 -20.67 -8.14 -0.30
C LEU A 260 -21.92 -7.88 -1.16
N GLU A 261 -22.10 -6.62 -1.56
CA GLU A 261 -23.18 -6.23 -2.47
C GLU A 261 -23.27 -7.15 -3.70
N LYS A 262 -24.49 -7.39 -4.20
CA LYS A 262 -24.79 -8.30 -5.32
C LYS A 262 -24.49 -9.77 -5.04
N GLU A 263 -24.59 -10.17 -3.77
CA GLU A 263 -24.28 -11.54 -3.32
C GLU A 263 -22.87 -11.96 -3.75
N TYR A 264 -21.93 -11.02 -3.79
CA TYR A 264 -20.56 -11.33 -4.16
C TYR A 264 -19.85 -11.97 -2.96
N GLU A 265 -19.75 -13.29 -3.03
CA GLU A 265 -19.14 -14.13 -2.00
C GLU A 265 -17.64 -14.27 -2.21
N LEU A 266 -16.88 -13.95 -1.16
CA LEU A 266 -15.43 -14.14 -1.11
C LEU A 266 -15.05 -14.70 0.24
N THR A 267 -13.97 -15.49 0.31
CA THR A 267 -13.33 -15.74 1.61
C THR A 267 -12.43 -14.57 2.00
N VAL A 268 -12.17 -14.40 3.30
CA VAL A 268 -11.17 -13.45 3.78
C VAL A 268 -9.81 -13.67 3.09
N GLY A 269 -9.41 -14.93 2.87
CA GLY A 269 -8.20 -15.25 2.12
C GLY A 269 -8.19 -14.68 0.69
N GLN A 270 -9.31 -14.81 -0.03
CA GLN A 270 -9.46 -14.25 -1.39
C GLN A 270 -9.44 -12.72 -1.39
N VAL A 271 -10.02 -12.08 -0.37
CA VAL A 271 -9.94 -10.61 -0.19
C VAL A 271 -8.48 -10.16 -0.10
N PHE A 272 -7.67 -10.79 0.75
CA PHE A 272 -6.24 -10.46 0.84
C PHE A 272 -5.50 -10.70 -0.47
N GLU A 273 -5.77 -11.80 -1.16
CA GLU A 273 -5.14 -12.12 -2.45
C GLU A 273 -5.45 -11.05 -3.51
N MET A 274 -6.71 -10.62 -3.63
CA MET A 274 -7.11 -9.55 -4.55
C MET A 274 -6.33 -8.25 -4.29
N PHE A 275 -6.18 -7.87 -3.02
CA PHE A 275 -5.42 -6.67 -2.64
C PHE A 275 -3.90 -6.82 -2.88
N VAL A 276 -3.32 -8.00 -2.66
CA VAL A 276 -1.91 -8.30 -3.03
C VAL A 276 -1.70 -8.20 -4.55
N ASN A 277 -2.67 -8.65 -5.34
CA ASN A 277 -2.60 -8.68 -6.79
C ASN A 277 -2.86 -7.32 -7.45
N ARG A 278 -3.26 -6.28 -6.70
CA ARG A 278 -3.52 -4.93 -7.24
C ARG A 278 -2.35 -4.26 -7.96
N GLN A 279 -1.13 -4.73 -7.70
CA GLN A 279 0.06 -4.30 -8.45
C GLN A 279 0.12 -4.86 -9.89
N TRP A 280 -0.72 -5.84 -10.22
CA TRP A 280 -0.74 -6.56 -11.51
C TRP A 280 -2.10 -6.55 -12.21
N GLU A 281 -3.21 -6.38 -11.47
CA GLU A 281 -4.56 -6.34 -12.03
C GLU A 281 -5.52 -5.52 -11.15
N ILE A 282 -6.54 -4.92 -11.76
CA ILE A 282 -7.60 -4.21 -11.03
C ILE A 282 -8.59 -5.27 -10.52
N GLY A 283 -8.71 -5.40 -9.20
CA GLY A 283 -9.67 -6.31 -8.55
C GLY A 283 -11.11 -5.77 -8.51
N ASN A 284 -12.05 -6.61 -8.07
CA ASN A 284 -13.48 -6.27 -7.94
C ASN A 284 -13.89 -5.80 -6.54
N ILE A 285 -12.92 -5.49 -5.69
CA ILE A 285 -13.18 -4.97 -4.34
C ILE A 285 -12.30 -3.78 -4.07
N GLU A 286 -12.77 -2.78 -3.34
CA GLU A 286 -12.00 -1.59 -2.90
C GLU A 286 -12.29 -1.28 -1.43
N TYR A 287 -11.41 -0.53 -0.78
CA TYR A 287 -11.59 -0.04 0.59
C TYR A 287 -12.10 1.41 0.59
N PHE A 288 -13.30 1.62 1.12
CA PHE A 288 -13.89 2.92 1.35
C PHE A 288 -14.06 3.20 2.85
N LYS A 289 -14.68 4.34 3.19
CA LYS A 289 -14.93 4.75 4.57
C LYS A 289 -15.68 3.70 5.40
N ASP A 290 -16.57 2.94 4.75
CA ASP A 290 -17.36 1.90 5.42
C ASP A 290 -16.71 0.50 5.34
N GLY A 291 -15.45 0.41 4.87
CA GLY A 291 -14.70 -0.82 4.77
C GLY A 291 -14.55 -1.36 3.36
N ILE A 292 -14.32 -2.67 3.24
CA ILE A 292 -14.13 -3.35 1.96
C ILE A 292 -15.48 -3.56 1.28
N SER A 293 -15.62 -3.06 0.05
CA SER A 293 -16.87 -3.11 -0.74
C SER A 293 -16.65 -3.77 -2.11
N ASN A 294 -17.72 -4.35 -2.67
CA ASN A 294 -17.74 -4.83 -4.06
C ASN A 294 -17.73 -3.63 -5.01
N TRP A 295 -16.55 -3.27 -5.51
CA TRP A 295 -16.36 -2.14 -6.38
C TRP A 295 -15.16 -2.39 -7.28
N ASN A 296 -15.36 -2.31 -8.59
CA ASN A 296 -14.28 -2.34 -9.54
C ASN A 296 -13.90 -0.90 -9.95
N PRO A 297 -12.70 -0.41 -9.59
CA PRO A 297 -12.31 0.97 -9.87
C PRO A 297 -12.30 1.36 -11.35
N LYS A 298 -12.14 0.41 -12.27
CA LYS A 298 -12.09 0.68 -13.72
C LYS A 298 -13.47 0.64 -14.37
N HIS A 299 -14.35 -0.21 -13.88
CA HIS A 299 -15.72 -0.32 -14.40
C HIS A 299 -16.70 0.60 -13.69
N LEU A 300 -16.26 1.25 -12.60
CA LEU A 300 -17.06 2.22 -11.83
C LEU A 300 -18.39 1.63 -11.37
N GLY A 301 -18.33 0.43 -10.81
CA GLY A 301 -19.50 -0.29 -10.33
C GLY A 301 -19.17 -1.62 -9.65
N PRO A 302 -20.13 -2.19 -8.90
CA PRO A 302 -20.03 -3.54 -8.37
C PRO A 302 -20.05 -4.60 -9.49
N TYR A 303 -19.41 -5.72 -9.22
CA TYR A 303 -19.47 -6.92 -10.07
C TYR A 303 -20.62 -7.82 -9.59
N ASP A 304 -21.53 -8.19 -10.49
CA ASP A 304 -22.56 -9.18 -10.21
C ASP A 304 -22.10 -10.57 -10.68
N PRO A 305 -21.83 -11.52 -9.75
CA PRO A 305 -21.38 -12.87 -10.08
C PRO A 305 -22.45 -13.70 -10.83
N ASN A 306 -23.74 -13.40 -10.65
CA ASN A 306 -24.83 -14.14 -11.28
C ASN A 306 -24.94 -13.81 -12.76
N THR A 307 -24.87 -12.52 -13.11
CA THR A 307 -24.92 -12.06 -14.51
C THR A 307 -23.54 -12.00 -15.17
N LYS A 308 -22.45 -12.07 -14.39
CA LYS A 308 -21.06 -11.89 -14.82
C LYS A 308 -20.83 -10.55 -15.51
N LYS A 309 -21.49 -9.51 -15.02
CA LYS A 309 -21.43 -8.15 -15.54
C LYS A 309 -21.16 -7.15 -14.41
N TYR A 310 -20.67 -5.98 -14.79
CA TYR A 310 -20.57 -4.85 -13.88
C TYR A 310 -21.85 -4.04 -13.97
N GLU A 311 -22.42 -3.70 -12.82
CA GLU A 311 -23.50 -2.72 -12.75
C GLU A 311 -22.89 -1.34 -12.61
N GLN A 312 -22.56 -0.75 -13.75
CA GLN A 312 -21.92 0.55 -13.79
C GLN A 312 -22.85 1.63 -13.26
N ILE A 313 -22.28 2.66 -12.66
CA ILE A 313 -23.03 3.87 -12.33
C ILE A 313 -23.71 4.43 -13.59
N ASP A 314 -24.90 4.98 -13.39
CA ASP A 314 -25.69 5.56 -14.48
C ASP A 314 -25.13 6.95 -14.85
N PHE A 315 -24.31 6.97 -15.90
CA PHE A 315 -23.73 8.19 -16.47
C PHE A 315 -24.76 9.11 -17.14
N ALA A 316 -26.00 8.66 -17.40
CA ALA A 316 -27.02 9.51 -17.99
C ALA A 316 -27.59 10.56 -17.00
N LYS A 317 -27.29 10.44 -15.71
CA LYS A 317 -27.73 11.38 -14.69
C LYS A 317 -26.84 12.62 -14.65
N GLU A 318 -27.45 13.80 -14.50
CA GLU A 318 -26.75 15.09 -14.49
C GLU A 318 -25.64 15.17 -13.43
N SER A 319 -25.88 14.61 -12.24
CA SER A 319 -24.91 14.49 -11.15
C SER A 319 -24.42 13.05 -10.94
N TRP A 320 -24.06 12.34 -12.01
CA TRP A 320 -23.66 10.92 -11.94
C TRP A 320 -22.58 10.64 -10.88
N TRP A 321 -21.68 11.59 -10.65
CA TRP A 321 -20.59 11.47 -9.66
C TRP A 321 -21.09 11.35 -8.22
N GLU A 322 -22.31 11.80 -7.92
CA GLU A 322 -22.92 11.62 -6.59
C GLU A 322 -23.23 10.16 -6.28
N HIS A 323 -23.26 9.29 -7.29
CA HIS A 323 -23.41 7.84 -7.15
C HIS A 323 -22.08 7.10 -6.99
N LEU A 324 -20.94 7.79 -7.06
CA LEU A 324 -19.65 7.19 -6.73
C LEU A 324 -19.53 7.00 -5.21
N PRO A 325 -18.90 5.91 -4.73
CA PRO A 325 -18.62 5.72 -3.32
C PRO A 325 -17.79 6.87 -2.74
N VAL A 326 -18.11 7.30 -1.53
CA VAL A 326 -17.42 8.43 -0.90
C VAL A 326 -16.03 8.02 -0.41
N VAL A 327 -15.00 8.65 -0.97
CA VAL A 327 -13.59 8.45 -0.55
C VAL A 327 -13.20 9.38 0.59
N GLU A 328 -13.55 10.66 0.53
CA GLU A 328 -13.20 11.61 1.59
C GLU A 328 -14.18 12.79 1.60
N GLU A 329 -14.46 13.31 2.80
CA GLU A 329 -15.21 14.54 3.00
C GLU A 329 -14.46 15.47 3.95
N LEU A 330 -14.36 16.74 3.58
CA LEU A 330 -13.64 17.77 4.34
C LEU A 330 -14.59 18.88 4.78
N PRO A 331 -14.46 19.39 6.02
CA PRO A 331 -14.99 20.71 6.37
C PRO A 331 -14.46 21.79 5.44
N VAL A 332 -15.23 22.87 5.23
CA VAL A 332 -14.86 23.98 4.34
C VAL A 332 -13.51 24.58 4.71
N GLU A 333 -13.26 24.78 6.01
CA GLU A 333 -12.01 25.36 6.53
C GLU A 333 -10.81 24.43 6.25
N GLU A 334 -11.00 23.13 6.37
CA GLU A 334 -9.96 22.14 6.09
C GLU A 334 -9.67 22.04 4.60
N ALA A 335 -10.70 22.08 3.74
CA ALA A 335 -10.54 22.11 2.29
C ALA A 335 -9.80 23.38 1.85
N SER A 336 -10.22 24.55 2.35
CA SER A 336 -9.56 25.84 2.07
C SER A 336 -8.09 25.80 2.48
N ARG A 337 -7.79 25.30 3.69
CA ARG A 337 -6.43 25.14 4.20
C ARG A 337 -5.59 24.15 3.37
N ARG A 338 -6.17 23.00 3.00
CA ARG A 338 -5.48 21.94 2.24
C ARG A 338 -5.08 22.41 0.84
N TYR A 339 -5.98 23.09 0.15
CA TYR A 339 -5.74 23.52 -1.23
C TYR A 339 -5.09 24.90 -1.32
N GLY A 340 -5.05 25.68 -0.23
CA GLY A 340 -4.55 27.05 -0.24
C GLY A 340 -5.43 27.98 -1.08
N LEU A 341 -6.73 27.67 -1.16
CA LEU A 341 -7.73 28.41 -1.94
C LEU A 341 -8.80 28.95 -0.98
N PRO A 342 -9.35 30.15 -1.20
CA PRO A 342 -10.43 30.70 -0.37
C PRO A 342 -11.76 30.06 -0.77
N LEU A 343 -11.94 28.78 -0.42
CA LEU A 343 -13.16 28.00 -0.67
C LEU A 343 -14.22 28.37 0.38
N ASP A 344 -15.43 28.72 -0.07
CA ASP A 344 -16.53 29.15 0.81
C ASP A 344 -17.71 28.18 0.87
N GLY A 345 -17.61 27.02 0.19
CA GLY A 345 -18.70 26.06 0.05
C GLY A 345 -19.56 26.24 -1.20
N ASN A 346 -19.22 27.18 -2.10
CA ASN A 346 -19.89 27.31 -3.41
C ASN A 346 -18.95 27.00 -4.58
N GLN A 347 -17.66 27.30 -4.45
CA GLN A 347 -16.69 27.02 -5.51
C GLN A 347 -16.16 25.60 -5.42
N TRP A 348 -15.83 25.04 -6.57
CA TRP A 348 -15.15 23.78 -6.70
C TRP A 348 -13.63 23.99 -6.66
N ALA A 349 -12.89 22.92 -6.39
CA ALA A 349 -11.44 22.91 -6.58
C ALA A 349 -11.05 21.81 -7.56
N MET A 350 -10.31 22.18 -8.61
CA MET A 350 -9.70 21.26 -9.56
C MET A 350 -8.22 21.14 -9.24
N VAL A 351 -7.75 19.92 -9.01
CA VAL A 351 -6.44 19.70 -8.41
C VAL A 351 -5.67 18.66 -9.22
N VAL A 352 -4.52 19.04 -9.74
CA VAL A 352 -3.57 18.07 -10.30
C VAL A 352 -2.69 17.60 -9.15
N ARG A 353 -2.74 16.31 -8.86
CA ARG A 353 -1.94 15.67 -7.81
C ARG A 353 -0.85 14.81 -8.42
N ALA A 354 0.23 14.63 -7.69
CA ALA A 354 1.28 13.68 -8.01
C ALA A 354 1.83 13.01 -6.76
N ALA A 355 2.24 11.76 -6.92
CA ALA A 355 2.91 10.97 -5.90
C ALA A 355 4.20 10.39 -6.43
N ARG A 356 5.23 10.28 -5.58
CA ARG A 356 6.51 9.64 -5.90
C ARG A 356 7.03 8.76 -4.77
N GLU A 357 7.61 7.63 -5.15
CA GLU A 357 8.24 6.68 -4.22
C GLU A 357 9.60 7.17 -3.71
N GLN A 358 10.37 7.86 -4.54
CA GLN A 358 11.74 8.31 -4.26
C GLN A 358 11.89 9.81 -4.50
N GLU A 359 12.89 10.43 -3.86
CA GLU A 359 13.17 11.86 -4.00
C GLU A 359 13.93 12.24 -5.28
N ASP A 360 14.36 11.25 -6.07
CA ASP A 360 15.07 11.46 -7.32
C ASP A 360 14.12 11.85 -8.48
N ASP A 361 14.72 12.21 -9.63
CA ASP A 361 13.98 12.61 -10.83
C ASP A 361 13.68 11.41 -11.75
N THR A 362 13.49 10.22 -11.17
CA THR A 362 13.16 9.02 -11.94
C THR A 362 11.67 9.00 -12.30
N PRO A 363 11.29 8.84 -13.57
CA PRO A 363 9.89 8.74 -13.97
C PRO A 363 9.26 7.38 -13.61
N ILE A 364 9.98 6.49 -12.91
CA ILE A 364 9.50 5.20 -12.43
C ILE A 364 9.01 5.37 -10.99
N GLY A 365 7.87 4.75 -10.62
CA GLY A 365 7.32 4.90 -9.27
C GLY A 365 6.75 6.30 -8.98
N VAL A 366 6.44 7.06 -10.05
CA VAL A 366 5.68 8.30 -9.97
C VAL A 366 4.32 8.14 -10.66
N HIS A 367 3.31 8.82 -10.15
CA HIS A 367 1.98 8.84 -10.75
C HIS A 367 1.35 10.21 -10.56
N GLY A 368 0.53 10.65 -11.50
CA GLY A 368 -0.23 11.89 -11.40
C GLY A 368 -1.69 11.64 -11.73
N TRP A 369 -2.60 12.33 -11.05
CA TRP A 369 -4.04 12.13 -11.19
C TRP A 369 -4.80 13.43 -10.98
N LEU A 370 -6.08 13.41 -11.32
CA LEU A 370 -6.99 14.54 -11.17
C LEU A 370 -7.82 14.33 -9.91
N GLN A 371 -7.78 15.30 -9.01
CA GLN A 371 -8.66 15.37 -7.86
C GLN A 371 -9.65 16.53 -8.03
N VAL A 372 -10.92 16.29 -7.73
CA VAL A 372 -11.99 17.29 -7.75
C VAL A 372 -12.61 17.38 -6.37
N ALA A 373 -12.66 18.57 -5.80
CA ALA A 373 -13.33 18.84 -4.54
C ALA A 373 -14.64 19.59 -4.82
N ILE A 374 -15.76 18.97 -4.48
CA ILE A 374 -17.12 19.45 -4.78
C ILE A 374 -17.84 19.82 -3.48
N PRO A 375 -18.40 21.03 -3.36
CA PRO A 375 -19.20 21.38 -2.20
C PRO A 375 -20.54 20.63 -2.19
N ILE A 376 -20.79 19.86 -1.13
CA ILE A 376 -22.01 19.09 -0.91
C ILE A 376 -22.37 19.20 0.57
N ASN A 377 -23.58 19.68 0.89
CA ASN A 377 -24.13 19.75 2.25
C ASN A 377 -23.19 20.43 3.28
N GLY A 378 -22.56 21.55 2.91
CA GLY A 378 -21.66 22.31 3.79
C GLY A 378 -20.29 21.65 4.03
N LYS A 379 -19.93 20.64 3.25
CA LYS A 379 -18.61 20.01 3.22
C LYS A 379 -18.11 19.91 1.78
N TYR A 380 -16.84 19.58 1.62
CA TYR A 380 -16.26 19.23 0.32
C TYR A 380 -16.10 17.73 0.21
N ARG A 381 -16.78 17.11 -0.76
CA ARG A 381 -16.54 15.72 -1.14
C ARG A 381 -15.41 15.66 -2.16
N ILE A 382 -14.48 14.74 -1.94
CA ILE A 382 -13.26 14.61 -2.73
C ILE A 382 -13.39 13.42 -3.68
N PHE A 383 -13.05 13.65 -4.94
CA PHE A 383 -13.05 12.64 -5.98
C PHE A 383 -11.69 12.53 -6.66
N ASP A 384 -11.06 11.36 -6.61
CA ASP A 384 -9.73 11.09 -7.18
C ASP A 384 -9.85 10.20 -8.42
N PHE A 385 -9.67 10.79 -9.61
CA PHE A 385 -9.71 10.10 -10.89
C PHE A 385 -8.32 9.92 -11.48
N GLY A 386 -8.00 8.68 -11.85
CA GLY A 386 -6.73 8.30 -12.46
C GLY A 386 -6.88 7.85 -13.90
N LYS A 387 -5.89 8.13 -14.75
CA LYS A 387 -5.77 7.50 -16.07
C LYS A 387 -4.64 6.48 -16.05
N TYR A 388 -4.97 5.22 -16.33
CA TYR A 388 -4.04 4.10 -16.36
C TYR A 388 -4.08 3.39 -17.71
N SER A 389 -3.09 2.53 -17.98
CA SER A 389 -3.25 1.52 -19.02
C SER A 389 -4.34 0.53 -18.61
N GLN A 390 -5.09 0.03 -19.58
CA GLN A 390 -6.19 -0.90 -19.33
C GLN A 390 -5.70 -2.27 -18.80
N GLU A 391 -4.46 -2.61 -19.12
CA GLU A 391 -3.72 -3.80 -18.71
C GLU A 391 -2.38 -3.36 -18.09
N PHE A 392 -2.00 -3.95 -16.95
CA PHE A 392 -0.72 -3.67 -16.31
C PHE A 392 0.36 -4.64 -16.80
N PRO A 393 1.62 -4.19 -16.90
CA PRO A 393 2.73 -5.06 -17.30
C PRO A 393 3.04 -6.06 -16.17
N LYS A 394 3.08 -7.35 -16.50
CA LYS A 394 3.40 -8.44 -15.58
C LYS A 394 4.89 -8.82 -15.62
N THR A 395 5.58 -8.43 -16.68
CA THR A 395 7.00 -8.69 -16.87
C THR A 395 7.76 -7.41 -17.20
N TRP A 396 9.08 -7.43 -17.01
CA TRP A 396 9.91 -6.27 -17.34
C TRP A 396 9.93 -5.96 -18.86
N TYR A 397 9.75 -6.97 -19.71
CA TYR A 397 9.62 -6.77 -21.16
C TYR A 397 8.32 -6.06 -21.51
N GLU A 398 7.21 -6.46 -20.89
CA GLU A 398 5.92 -5.78 -21.03
C GLU A 398 5.98 -4.34 -20.50
N TYR A 399 6.74 -4.09 -19.43
CA TYR A 399 6.94 -2.74 -18.92
C TYR A 399 7.66 -1.84 -19.95
N ILE A 400 8.69 -2.37 -20.63
CA ILE A 400 9.39 -1.66 -21.71
C ILE A 400 8.45 -1.43 -22.90
N ASP A 401 7.71 -2.47 -23.33
CA ASP A 401 6.74 -2.34 -24.43
C ASP A 401 5.69 -1.27 -24.11
N MET A 402 5.08 -1.29 -22.91
CA MET A 402 4.11 -0.30 -22.47
C MET A 402 4.70 1.13 -22.44
N THR A 403 5.98 1.27 -22.08
CA THR A 403 6.65 2.59 -22.05
C THR A 403 6.77 3.23 -23.44
N VAL A 404 6.94 2.41 -24.49
CA VAL A 404 7.17 2.87 -25.85
C VAL A 404 5.95 2.72 -26.77
N ASN A 405 4.95 1.92 -26.38
CA ASN A 405 3.77 1.61 -27.19
C ASN A 405 2.58 2.53 -26.82
N THR A 406 1.57 2.56 -27.69
CA THR A 406 0.26 3.13 -27.40
C THR A 406 -0.71 2.01 -27.08
N VAL A 407 -1.27 2.03 -25.87
CA VAL A 407 -2.18 1.00 -25.38
C VAL A 407 -3.54 1.62 -25.03
N PRO A 408 -4.61 0.81 -24.93
CA PRO A 408 -5.88 1.28 -24.39
C PRO A 408 -5.71 1.80 -22.95
N ALA A 409 -6.40 2.86 -22.63
CA ALA A 409 -6.46 3.45 -21.30
C ALA A 409 -7.71 2.99 -20.54
N ALA A 410 -7.68 3.18 -19.22
CA ALA A 410 -8.84 3.15 -18.34
C ALA A 410 -8.84 4.43 -17.49
N ILE A 411 -10.03 4.97 -17.23
CA ILE A 411 -10.24 5.94 -16.16
C ILE A 411 -10.65 5.15 -14.93
N VAL A 412 -9.97 5.37 -13.82
CA VAL A 412 -10.22 4.65 -12.57
C VAL A 412 -10.67 5.60 -11.47
N TYR A 413 -11.55 5.11 -10.60
CA TYR A 413 -11.95 5.77 -9.37
C TYR A 413 -12.20 4.73 -8.26
N PRO A 414 -11.64 4.93 -7.07
CA PRO A 414 -10.62 5.92 -6.74
C PRO A 414 -9.28 5.63 -7.43
N ASP A 415 -8.44 6.67 -7.59
CA ASP A 415 -7.05 6.50 -7.98
C ASP A 415 -6.26 5.76 -6.88
N GLU A 416 -5.50 4.72 -7.25
CA GLU A 416 -4.75 3.87 -6.31
C GLU A 416 -3.67 4.66 -5.54
N ALA A 417 -3.08 5.67 -6.18
CA ALA A 417 -2.04 6.47 -5.55
C ALA A 417 -2.59 7.36 -4.44
N ALA A 418 -3.90 7.67 -4.44
CA ALA A 418 -4.54 8.45 -3.37
C ALA A 418 -4.39 7.78 -2.00
N PHE A 419 -4.37 6.44 -1.96
CA PHE A 419 -4.16 5.67 -0.73
C PHE A 419 -2.69 5.44 -0.37
N SER A 420 -1.74 5.79 -1.24
CA SER A 420 -0.32 5.42 -1.06
C SER A 420 0.38 6.30 0.00
N MET A 421 0.20 5.97 1.28
CA MET A 421 0.80 6.66 2.43
C MET A 421 2.32 6.52 2.51
N ASP A 422 2.92 5.63 1.71
CA ASP A 422 4.36 5.41 1.58
C ASP A 422 5.03 6.25 0.49
N ARG A 423 4.27 7.09 -0.20
CA ARG A 423 4.76 8.00 -1.23
C ARG A 423 4.74 9.43 -0.72
N GLN A 424 5.62 10.27 -1.27
CA GLN A 424 5.47 11.71 -1.13
C GLN A 424 4.34 12.19 -2.03
N HIS A 425 3.48 13.06 -1.53
CA HIS A 425 2.37 13.66 -2.27
C HIS A 425 2.58 15.14 -2.50
N ILE A 426 2.18 15.62 -3.66
CA ILE A 426 2.21 17.04 -4.01
C ILE A 426 0.98 17.36 -4.87
N TRP A 427 0.59 18.63 -4.90
CA TRP A 427 -0.53 19.08 -5.70
C TRP A 427 -0.43 20.55 -6.07
N HIS A 428 -1.15 20.89 -7.13
CA HIS A 428 -1.47 22.25 -7.52
C HIS A 428 -2.97 22.35 -7.79
N ALA A 429 -3.62 23.37 -7.22
CA ALA A 429 -5.06 23.52 -7.22
C ALA A 429 -5.46 24.85 -7.87
N VAL A 430 -6.57 24.83 -8.61
CA VAL A 430 -7.26 26.03 -9.08
C VAL A 430 -8.71 25.97 -8.64
N MET A 431 -9.25 27.14 -8.34
CA MET A 431 -10.66 27.29 -8.04
C MET A 431 -11.47 27.28 -9.33
N ALA A 432 -12.66 26.71 -9.27
CA ALA A 432 -13.60 26.67 -10.39
C ALA A 432 -15.02 26.98 -9.92
N THR A 433 -15.81 27.56 -10.81
CA THR A 433 -17.26 27.67 -10.66
C THR A 433 -17.93 26.30 -10.79
N ALA A 434 -19.19 26.20 -10.37
CA ALA A 434 -19.97 24.97 -10.55
C ALA A 434 -20.12 24.58 -12.03
N GLU A 435 -20.28 25.55 -12.94
CA GLU A 435 -20.38 25.31 -14.38
C GLU A 435 -19.09 24.72 -14.96
N GLU A 436 -17.93 25.29 -14.60
CA GLU A 436 -16.62 24.74 -15.00
C GLU A 436 -16.40 23.34 -14.39
N GLY A 437 -16.82 23.14 -13.14
CA GLY A 437 -16.81 21.85 -12.47
C GLY A 437 -17.64 20.78 -13.17
N GLN A 438 -18.87 21.12 -13.57
CA GLN A 438 -19.73 20.22 -14.35
C GLN A 438 -19.13 19.92 -15.71
N LYS A 439 -18.59 20.92 -16.42
CA LYS A 439 -17.90 20.73 -17.70
C LYS A 439 -16.74 19.74 -17.56
N LEU A 440 -15.98 19.80 -16.46
CA LEU A 440 -14.91 18.85 -16.16
C LEU A 440 -15.45 17.43 -16.00
N LEU A 441 -16.51 17.24 -15.21
CA LEU A 441 -17.07 15.91 -14.96
C LEU A 441 -17.73 15.30 -16.20
N SER A 442 -18.41 16.09 -17.02
CA SER A 442 -18.89 15.63 -18.33
C SER A 442 -17.74 15.20 -19.25
N SER A 443 -16.60 15.91 -19.19
CA SER A 443 -15.40 15.53 -19.94
C SER A 443 -14.72 14.26 -19.41
N ILE A 444 -14.81 13.98 -18.11
CA ILE A 444 -14.36 12.71 -17.51
C ILE A 444 -15.30 11.57 -17.93
N GLN A 445 -16.62 11.78 -17.86
CA GLN A 445 -17.62 10.81 -18.30
C GLN A 445 -17.35 10.35 -19.74
N GLY A 446 -17.16 11.29 -20.67
CA GLY A 446 -16.87 10.92 -22.06
C GLY A 446 -15.58 10.11 -22.22
N ASP A 447 -14.58 10.29 -21.34
CA ASP A 447 -13.37 9.46 -21.34
C ASP A 447 -13.60 8.08 -20.75
N VAL A 448 -14.48 7.94 -19.74
CA VAL A 448 -14.91 6.63 -19.21
C VAL A 448 -15.60 5.83 -20.31
N GLU A 449 -16.61 6.42 -20.97
CA GLU A 449 -17.36 5.78 -22.06
C GLU A 449 -16.42 5.34 -23.19
N ARG A 450 -15.46 6.21 -23.58
CA ARG A 450 -14.45 5.86 -24.57
C ARG A 450 -13.50 4.75 -24.10
N ALA A 451 -13.16 4.69 -22.82
CA ALA A 451 -12.27 3.67 -22.28
C ALA A 451 -12.90 2.28 -22.32
N GLU A 452 -14.21 2.17 -22.10
CA GLU A 452 -14.96 0.91 -22.20
C GLU A 452 -14.86 0.28 -23.59
N ASP A 453 -14.98 1.11 -24.63
CA ASP A 453 -14.83 0.71 -26.03
C ASP A 453 -13.37 0.53 -26.47
N ARG A 454 -12.40 0.59 -25.53
CA ARG A 454 -10.95 0.60 -25.80
C ARG A 454 -10.54 1.73 -26.76
N ASN A 455 -11.28 2.83 -26.75
CA ASN A 455 -11.17 3.98 -27.65
C ASN A 455 -10.56 5.23 -26.97
N LEU A 456 -9.87 5.02 -25.84
CA LEU A 456 -9.05 6.00 -25.14
C LEU A 456 -7.60 5.52 -25.14
N ALA A 457 -6.66 6.36 -25.56
CA ALA A 457 -5.24 6.01 -25.64
C ALA A 457 -4.50 6.29 -24.34
N PHE A 458 -3.49 5.49 -24.05
CA PHE A 458 -2.47 5.73 -23.04
C PHE A 458 -1.09 5.59 -23.68
N GLN A 459 -0.24 6.59 -23.44
CA GLN A 459 1.16 6.60 -23.86
C GLN A 459 2.00 7.14 -22.70
N PHE A 460 2.83 6.30 -22.11
CA PHE A 460 3.61 6.66 -20.92
C PHE A 460 4.42 7.96 -21.09
N LEU A 461 4.97 8.20 -22.29
CA LEU A 461 5.82 9.36 -22.57
C LEU A 461 5.08 10.58 -23.15
N ALA A 462 3.84 10.43 -23.63
CA ALA A 462 3.19 11.46 -24.46
C ALA A 462 1.73 11.76 -24.12
N ASP A 463 0.95 10.76 -23.73
CA ASP A 463 -0.46 10.85 -23.33
C ASP A 463 -0.68 10.01 -22.07
N ASN A 464 -0.09 10.50 -20.98
CA ASN A 464 0.00 9.80 -19.70
C ASN A 464 -0.94 10.40 -18.64
N CYS A 465 -0.85 9.86 -17.44
CA CYS A 465 -1.74 10.17 -16.32
C CYS A 465 -1.74 11.67 -15.92
N VAL A 466 -0.56 12.30 -15.79
CA VAL A 466 -0.48 13.72 -15.41
C VAL A 466 -0.86 14.66 -16.54
N LYS A 467 -0.55 14.32 -17.80
CA LYS A 467 -0.99 15.12 -18.95
C LYS A 467 -2.50 15.17 -18.99
N TRP A 468 -3.14 14.00 -18.88
CA TRP A 468 -4.59 13.90 -18.86
C TRP A 468 -5.20 14.75 -17.74
N ALA A 469 -4.72 14.62 -16.51
CA ALA A 469 -5.21 15.40 -15.38
C ALA A 469 -5.09 16.90 -15.60
N TRP A 470 -3.93 17.37 -16.06
CA TRP A 470 -3.69 18.79 -16.33
C TRP A 470 -4.51 19.32 -17.51
N THR A 471 -4.62 18.55 -18.60
CA THR A 471 -5.40 18.93 -19.78
C THR A 471 -6.87 19.08 -19.41
N LYS A 472 -7.45 18.09 -18.71
CA LYS A 472 -8.85 18.14 -18.29
C LYS A 472 -9.13 19.34 -17.39
N ALA A 473 -8.28 19.57 -16.39
CA ALA A 473 -8.41 20.75 -15.52
C ALA A 473 -8.35 22.08 -16.30
N ASN A 474 -7.44 22.22 -17.26
CA ASN A 474 -7.26 23.47 -18.03
C ASN A 474 -8.26 23.70 -19.16
N GLU A 475 -8.83 22.64 -19.72
CA GLU A 475 -9.91 22.75 -20.70
C GLU A 475 -11.23 23.14 -20.02
N ALA A 476 -11.41 22.71 -18.77
CA ALA A 476 -12.55 23.07 -17.96
C ALA A 476 -12.42 24.45 -17.33
N ALA A 477 -11.26 24.78 -16.76
CA ALA A 477 -10.99 26.09 -16.17
C ALA A 477 -11.05 27.19 -17.25
N GLY A 478 -11.88 28.20 -17.03
CA GLY A 478 -12.08 29.34 -17.92
C GLY A 478 -10.82 30.19 -18.03
N ASP A 479 -10.82 31.34 -17.34
CA ASP A 479 -9.71 32.30 -17.45
C ASP A 479 -8.51 31.93 -16.54
N VAL A 480 -8.76 31.17 -15.46
CA VAL A 480 -7.73 30.82 -14.47
C VAL A 480 -7.14 29.45 -14.77
N LYS A 481 -6.11 29.42 -15.62
CA LYS A 481 -5.44 28.18 -16.05
C LYS A 481 -4.20 27.85 -15.22
N MET A 482 -3.94 26.56 -15.04
CA MET A 482 -2.70 26.07 -14.48
C MET A 482 -1.57 26.23 -15.51
N PRO A 483 -0.44 26.87 -15.14
CA PRO A 483 0.68 27.01 -16.06
C PRO A 483 1.22 25.64 -16.49
N PRO A 484 1.66 25.47 -17.76
CA PRO A 484 2.23 24.20 -18.22
C PRO A 484 3.50 23.82 -17.45
N GLU A 485 4.25 24.79 -16.91
CA GLU A 485 5.46 24.58 -16.12
C GLU A 485 5.22 23.80 -14.81
N VAL A 486 3.96 23.65 -14.39
CA VAL A 486 3.56 22.82 -13.24
C VAL A 486 3.80 21.33 -13.53
N VAL A 487 3.63 20.91 -14.79
CA VAL A 487 3.67 19.50 -15.20
C VAL A 487 4.66 19.21 -16.32
N GLN A 488 5.15 20.23 -17.03
CA GLN A 488 6.06 20.08 -18.15
C GLN A 488 7.52 20.30 -17.74
N MET A 489 8.38 19.38 -18.18
CA MET A 489 9.83 19.51 -18.07
C MET A 489 10.51 19.08 -19.35
N ASN A 490 11.76 19.50 -19.59
CA ASN A 490 12.49 18.98 -20.76
C ASN A 490 12.84 17.52 -20.53
N PHE A 491 12.74 16.71 -21.58
CA PHE A 491 13.09 15.30 -21.54
C PHE A 491 14.54 15.06 -21.10
N THR A 492 15.45 15.95 -21.48
CA THR A 492 16.85 15.91 -21.08
C THR A 492 17.08 16.22 -19.61
N ASP A 493 16.11 16.82 -18.92
CA ASP A 493 16.23 17.21 -17.51
C ASP A 493 15.92 16.04 -16.57
N LEU A 494 15.26 14.97 -17.05
CA LEU A 494 14.98 13.75 -16.28
C LEU A 494 16.25 13.07 -15.81
N ARG A 495 16.51 12.97 -14.50
CA ARG A 495 17.72 12.32 -13.95
C ARG A 495 17.40 10.95 -13.34
N PRO A 496 17.05 9.92 -14.16
CA PRO A 496 16.88 8.59 -13.63
C PRO A 496 18.21 8.03 -13.11
N THR A 497 18.14 7.07 -12.20
CA THR A 497 19.30 6.34 -11.69
C THR A 497 19.55 5.05 -12.49
N GLY A 498 20.63 4.32 -12.19
CA GLY A 498 20.92 3.02 -12.80
C GLY A 498 21.31 3.06 -14.30
N VAL A 499 20.90 2.04 -15.06
CA VAL A 499 21.23 1.90 -16.49
C VAL A 499 20.59 3.00 -17.32
N LEU A 500 19.33 3.36 -17.03
CA LEU A 500 18.65 4.49 -17.65
C LEU A 500 19.40 5.79 -17.36
N GLY A 501 19.88 6.00 -16.14
CA GLY A 501 20.73 7.16 -15.81
C GLY A 501 21.98 7.28 -16.67
N ARG A 502 22.68 6.15 -16.92
CA ARG A 502 23.85 6.13 -17.82
C ARG A 502 23.45 6.50 -19.26
N PHE A 503 22.36 5.94 -19.77
CA PHE A 503 21.84 6.27 -21.10
C PHE A 503 21.49 7.76 -21.24
N PHE A 504 20.75 8.32 -20.29
CA PHE A 504 20.40 9.75 -20.28
C PHE A 504 21.65 10.63 -20.16
N ASN A 505 22.64 10.25 -19.35
CA ASN A 505 23.90 10.97 -19.24
C ASN A 505 24.68 10.97 -20.57
N THR A 506 24.74 9.85 -21.28
CA THR A 506 25.37 9.80 -22.61
C THR A 506 24.62 10.68 -23.62
N ILE A 507 23.29 10.64 -23.61
CA ILE A 507 22.47 11.46 -24.52
C ILE A 507 22.70 12.95 -24.26
N ARG A 508 22.78 13.38 -23.00
CA ARG A 508 23.03 14.79 -22.66
C ARG A 508 24.33 15.36 -23.21
N LEU A 509 25.36 14.52 -23.41
CA LEU A 509 26.63 14.94 -24.01
C LEU A 509 26.51 15.24 -25.50
N LEU A 510 25.43 14.76 -26.15
CA LEU A 510 25.19 15.02 -27.57
C LEU A 510 24.56 16.41 -27.76
N PRO A 511 24.86 17.11 -28.87
CA PRO A 511 24.10 18.28 -29.31
C PRO A 511 22.59 17.99 -29.43
N SER A 512 21.73 18.96 -29.13
CA SER A 512 20.26 18.76 -29.07
C SER A 512 19.66 18.13 -30.33
N LYS A 513 20.21 18.42 -31.52
CA LYS A 513 19.77 17.77 -32.78
C LYS A 513 20.03 16.27 -32.78
N LEU A 514 21.21 15.85 -32.31
CA LEU A 514 21.60 14.43 -32.24
C LEU A 514 20.86 13.69 -31.13
N GLN A 515 20.57 14.35 -30.00
CA GLN A 515 19.72 13.79 -28.96
C GLN A 515 18.37 13.31 -29.51
N ARG A 516 17.69 14.18 -30.29
CA ARG A 516 16.39 13.87 -30.92
C ARG A 516 16.48 12.68 -31.87
N VAL A 517 17.53 12.63 -32.69
CA VAL A 517 17.74 11.53 -33.65
C VAL A 517 17.95 10.21 -32.92
N VAL A 518 18.86 10.17 -31.94
CA VAL A 518 19.18 8.97 -31.16
C VAL A 518 17.95 8.46 -30.40
N LEU A 519 17.22 9.35 -29.71
CA LEU A 519 16.00 8.99 -28.98
C LEU A 519 14.92 8.45 -29.91
N THR A 520 14.72 9.08 -31.07
CA THR A 520 13.74 8.63 -32.06
C THR A 520 14.09 7.23 -32.57
N ILE A 521 15.35 7.00 -32.95
CA ILE A 521 15.80 5.68 -33.40
C ILE A 521 15.59 4.65 -32.29
N PHE A 522 16.00 4.96 -31.06
CA PHE A 522 15.89 4.05 -29.93
C PHE A 522 14.44 3.62 -29.67
N VAL A 523 13.50 4.57 -29.52
CA VAL A 523 12.10 4.19 -29.26
C VAL A 523 11.44 3.55 -30.48
N THR A 524 11.85 3.91 -31.70
CA THR A 524 11.34 3.26 -32.92
C THR A 524 11.71 1.78 -32.94
N LEU A 525 12.97 1.46 -32.65
CA LEU A 525 13.47 0.08 -32.56
C LEU A 525 12.77 -0.71 -31.45
N LEU A 526 12.39 -0.04 -30.35
CA LEU A 526 11.63 -0.66 -29.26
C LEU A 526 10.13 -0.81 -29.53
N GLY A 527 9.60 -0.21 -30.60
CA GLY A 527 8.21 -0.42 -31.02
C GLY A 527 7.30 0.81 -30.96
N ALA A 528 7.83 2.04 -30.89
CA ALA A 528 7.02 3.26 -30.86
C ALA A 528 6.07 3.49 -32.05
N TRP A 529 6.29 2.76 -33.15
CA TRP A 529 5.41 2.73 -34.32
C TRP A 529 4.13 1.90 -34.10
N LYS A 530 4.13 1.01 -33.10
CA LYS A 530 2.92 0.31 -32.67
C LYS A 530 1.94 1.35 -32.15
N GLY A 531 0.69 1.21 -32.58
CA GLY A 531 -0.32 2.22 -32.38
C GLY A 531 -1.70 1.61 -32.37
N MET A 532 -2.66 2.40 -31.91
CA MET A 532 -4.06 2.03 -31.79
C MET A 532 -4.90 2.87 -32.74
N ARG A 533 -6.01 2.31 -33.24
CA ARG A 533 -7.01 3.08 -33.97
C ARG A 533 -7.97 3.72 -32.98
N ILE A 534 -8.04 5.04 -32.99
CA ILE A 534 -8.99 5.83 -32.23
C ILE A 534 -10.08 6.31 -33.18
N LYS A 535 -11.34 6.06 -32.83
CA LYS A 535 -12.53 6.58 -33.50
C LYS A 535 -12.93 7.92 -32.86
N HIS A 536 -13.16 8.91 -33.69
CA HIS A 536 -13.65 10.23 -33.30
C HIS A 536 -15.18 10.26 -33.34
N LEU A 537 -15.78 11.29 -32.73
CA LEU A 537 -17.24 11.47 -32.67
C LEU A 537 -17.89 11.65 -34.05
N ASP A 538 -17.14 12.19 -35.02
CA ASP A 538 -17.59 12.35 -36.41
C ASP A 538 -17.55 11.04 -37.23
N GLY A 539 -17.17 9.92 -36.59
CA GLY A 539 -17.05 8.60 -37.20
C GLY A 539 -15.72 8.36 -37.92
N THR A 540 -14.84 9.35 -38.01
CA THR A 540 -13.49 9.16 -38.56
C THR A 540 -12.63 8.35 -37.60
N ALA A 541 -11.60 7.68 -38.14
CA ALA A 541 -10.66 6.92 -37.32
C ALA A 541 -9.23 7.27 -37.68
N GLU A 542 -8.41 7.52 -36.67
CA GLU A 542 -6.99 7.80 -36.83
C GLU A 542 -6.13 6.75 -36.13
N ARG A 543 -4.93 6.50 -36.65
CA ARG A 543 -3.96 5.64 -35.96
C ARG A 543 -3.07 6.52 -35.08
N VAL A 544 -3.22 6.38 -33.77
CA VAL A 544 -2.39 7.04 -32.77
C VAL A 544 -1.21 6.13 -32.41
N SER A 545 0.02 6.64 -32.47
CA SER A 545 1.24 5.93 -32.06
C SER A 545 2.15 6.87 -31.28
N LEU A 546 3.15 6.35 -30.57
CA LEU A 546 4.08 7.24 -29.88
C LEU A 546 4.89 8.09 -30.88
N LEU A 547 5.17 7.58 -32.09
CA LEU A 547 5.90 8.32 -33.12
C LEU A 547 5.21 9.59 -33.64
N SER A 548 3.88 9.67 -33.53
CA SER A 548 3.11 10.85 -33.93
C SER A 548 3.12 11.96 -32.87
N GLY A 549 3.44 11.66 -31.61
CA GLY A 549 3.43 12.62 -30.49
C GLY A 549 4.68 12.55 -29.60
N VAL A 550 5.84 12.18 -30.15
CA VAL A 550 7.07 12.04 -29.35
C VAL A 550 7.51 13.40 -28.76
N PRO A 551 7.74 13.50 -27.43
CA PRO A 551 8.08 14.74 -26.72
C PRO A 551 9.24 15.54 -27.33
N TRP A 552 10.23 14.84 -27.89
CA TRP A 552 11.43 15.48 -28.47
C TRP A 552 11.25 15.98 -29.91
N LYS A 553 10.10 15.73 -30.56
CA LYS A 553 9.68 16.45 -31.77
C LYS A 553 8.96 17.76 -31.43
N GLU A 554 8.23 17.78 -30.31
CA GLU A 554 7.43 18.92 -29.82
C GLU A 554 8.22 19.82 -28.86
N GLY A 555 9.34 20.35 -29.32
CA GLY A 555 10.14 21.29 -28.52
C GLY A 555 10.96 20.67 -27.38
N GLY A 556 10.86 19.34 -27.13
CA GLY A 556 11.67 18.66 -26.13
C GLY A 556 11.01 18.51 -24.76
N LYS A 557 9.75 18.92 -24.61
CA LYS A 557 9.03 18.89 -23.32
C LYS A 557 8.18 17.63 -23.19
N LEU A 558 8.18 17.02 -22.01
CA LEU A 558 7.23 15.97 -21.63
C LEU A 558 6.37 16.43 -20.45
N PHE A 559 5.21 15.79 -20.30
CA PHE A 559 4.39 15.88 -19.11
C PHE A 559 4.88 14.83 -18.09
N CYS A 560 5.34 15.28 -16.92
CA CYS A 560 5.96 14.44 -15.90
C CYS A 560 5.44 14.80 -14.50
N PRO A 561 4.92 13.85 -13.69
CA PRO A 561 4.41 14.14 -12.35
C PRO A 561 5.47 14.77 -11.42
N ILE A 562 6.75 14.44 -11.63
CA ILE A 562 7.88 14.95 -10.86
C ILE A 562 7.96 16.48 -10.91
N GLN A 563 7.54 17.09 -12.03
CA GLN A 563 7.63 18.54 -12.19
C GLN A 563 6.80 19.30 -11.14
N LEU A 564 5.71 18.73 -10.62
CA LEU A 564 4.95 19.37 -9.54
C LEU A 564 5.80 19.54 -8.27
N PHE A 565 6.67 18.58 -7.96
CA PHE A 565 7.56 18.65 -6.81
C PHE A 565 8.59 19.76 -6.99
N HIS A 566 9.12 19.94 -8.20
CA HIS A 566 10.03 21.04 -8.52
C HIS A 566 9.35 22.40 -8.51
N PHE A 567 8.08 22.46 -8.92
CA PHE A 567 7.33 23.70 -8.97
C PHE A 567 7.03 24.26 -7.58
N LYS A 568 6.58 23.41 -6.63
CA LYS A 568 6.21 23.85 -5.28
C LYS A 568 7.42 24.22 -4.39
N ASN A 569 8.62 23.73 -4.74
CA ASN A 569 9.85 24.00 -3.99
C ASN A 569 10.59 25.26 -4.47
N LYS A 570 10.09 25.94 -5.50
CA LYS A 570 10.56 27.27 -5.94
C LYS A 570 9.74 28.35 -5.24
#